data_AF-A0AB39YYA5-F1
#
_entry.id   AF-A0AB39YYA5-F1
#
_cell.length_a   1.000
_cell.length_b   1.000
_cell.length_c   1.000
_cell.angle_alpha   90.00
_cell.angle_beta   90.00
_cell.angle_gamma   90.00
#
_symmetry.space_group_name_H-M   'P 1'
#
loop_
_entity.id
_entity.type
_entity.pdbx_description
1 polymer ?
#
loop_
_entity_poly.entity_id
_entity_poly.type
_entity_poly.pdbx_seq_one_letter_code
_entity_poly.pdbx_strand_id
1 'polypeptide(L)'
;MKAVTSIVLGSILVLSLLKNLTYAKELHLDLPATHDYPSNGTLQCSQGFHIVVRKATLFHNGNRNEKAWYRPKMACDLEQTCDFELVREQYNYLNLPPTVAFQLTINYDCKQDDFQGIPRRIRDYEKNQDCPNDSFLQKHVAYFNDDRIAIDSQAANMEREVIAMSVCAQVKRFRDRNPRTPKDPYLNTVFLIHEKNTLNKNFEPSPRENTKCQLTNEALARSFKYECRRGTNKWTCNMSSRRTDVAKHDKNNSHLG
;
A
#
# COMPACT_ATOMS: atom_id res chain seq x y z
N MET A 1 -29.01 -35.64 -5.78
CA MET A 1 -28.99 -34.36 -6.53
C MET A 1 -28.13 -33.38 -5.74
N LYS A 2 -26.94 -33.08 -6.24
CA LYS A 2 -25.96 -32.19 -5.59
C LYS A 2 -25.57 -31.10 -6.59
N ALA A 3 -25.35 -29.92 -6.01
CA ALA A 3 -24.48 -28.86 -6.51
C ALA A 3 -25.07 -28.01 -7.66
N VAL A 4 -24.82 -26.72 -7.79
CA VAL A 4 -23.86 -25.81 -7.16
C VAL A 4 -24.54 -24.44 -7.09
N THR A 5 -24.69 -23.85 -5.89
CA THR A 5 -25.01 -22.42 -5.76
C THR A 5 -23.75 -21.62 -6.08
N SER A 6 -23.84 -20.78 -7.10
CA SER A 6 -22.79 -19.84 -7.51
C SER A 6 -22.46 -18.89 -6.36
N ILE A 7 -21.33 -19.11 -5.69
CA ILE A 7 -20.77 -18.15 -4.74
C ILE A 7 -20.04 -17.08 -5.56
N VAL A 8 -20.65 -15.91 -5.55
CA VAL A 8 -20.23 -14.68 -6.20
C VAL A 8 -18.83 -14.28 -5.73
N LEU A 9 -17.92 -14.15 -6.70
CA LEU A 9 -16.61 -13.50 -6.55
C LEU A 9 -16.78 -12.07 -6.05
N GLY A 10 -16.60 -11.85 -4.75
CA GLY A 10 -16.75 -10.53 -4.16
C GLY A 10 -15.79 -10.28 -3.02
N SER A 11 -14.48 -10.35 -3.25
CA SER A 11 -13.44 -9.90 -2.28
C SER A 11 -12.02 -9.76 -2.88
N ILE A 12 -11.88 -9.37 -4.14
CA ILE A 12 -10.58 -8.92 -4.68
C ILE A 12 -10.88 -7.77 -5.61
N LEU A 13 -11.02 -6.54 -5.11
CA LEU A 13 -11.30 -5.37 -5.97
C LEU A 13 -10.64 -4.06 -5.53
N VAL A 14 -9.45 -4.15 -4.92
CA VAL A 14 -8.49 -3.03 -4.89
C VAL A 14 -7.17 -3.40 -5.58
N LEU A 15 -6.88 -4.69 -5.75
CA LEU A 15 -5.71 -5.20 -6.48
C LEU A 15 -6.03 -5.76 -7.88
N SER A 16 -7.31 -6.01 -8.21
CA SER A 16 -7.70 -6.67 -9.47
C SER A 16 -8.05 -5.71 -10.63
N LEU A 17 -8.12 -4.39 -10.38
CA LEU A 17 -8.33 -3.39 -11.44
C LEU A 17 -7.08 -3.10 -12.29
N LEU A 18 -6.02 -3.91 -12.16
CA LEU A 18 -4.76 -3.77 -12.90
C LEU A 18 -4.80 -4.36 -14.32
N LYS A 19 -5.98 -4.58 -14.90
CA LYS A 19 -6.14 -4.99 -16.29
C LYS A 19 -6.61 -3.82 -17.12
N ASN A 20 -5.67 -2.96 -17.55
CA ASN A 20 -5.73 -2.26 -18.83
C ASN A 20 -4.34 -1.65 -19.15
N LEU A 21 -3.83 -2.01 -20.34
CA LEU A 21 -2.59 -1.59 -21.02
C LEU A 21 -1.39 -1.29 -20.12
N THR A 22 -0.56 -2.32 -19.93
CA THR A 22 0.77 -2.24 -19.32
C THR A 22 1.81 -2.22 -20.43
N TYR A 23 2.71 -1.24 -20.45
CA TYR A 23 4.02 -1.45 -21.09
C TYR A 23 5.09 -1.45 -20.01
N ALA A 24 5.96 -2.45 -20.06
CA ALA A 24 7.06 -2.63 -19.13
C ALA A 24 8.25 -1.78 -19.58
N LYS A 25 8.89 -1.11 -18.63
CA LYS A 25 10.12 -0.36 -18.82
C LYS A 25 11.18 -0.85 -17.83
N GLU A 26 12.44 -0.66 -18.23
CA GLU A 26 13.60 -1.00 -17.41
C GLU A 26 14.52 0.21 -17.29
N LEU A 27 15.13 0.36 -16.11
CA LEU A 27 16.18 1.33 -15.84
C LEU A 27 17.36 0.60 -15.18
N HIS A 28 18.56 0.89 -15.66
CA HIS A 28 19.80 0.44 -15.04
C HIS A 28 20.50 1.61 -14.35
N LEU A 29 20.98 1.38 -13.14
CA LEU A 29 21.74 2.34 -12.35
C LEU A 29 22.98 1.67 -11.79
N ASP A 30 24.12 2.33 -11.92
CA ASP A 30 25.35 1.89 -11.28
C ASP A 30 25.48 2.58 -9.92
N LEU A 31 25.44 1.81 -8.84
CA LEU A 31 25.65 2.27 -7.47
C LEU A 31 27.14 2.11 -7.11
N PRO A 32 27.92 3.20 -7.12
CA PRO A 32 29.36 3.12 -6.86
C PRO A 32 29.66 2.69 -5.42
N ALA A 33 30.85 2.13 -5.20
CA ALA A 33 31.29 1.68 -3.88
C ALA A 33 31.58 2.84 -2.90
N THR A 34 31.70 4.07 -3.40
CA THR A 34 31.95 5.27 -2.60
C THR A 34 30.68 5.72 -1.89
N HIS A 35 30.74 5.72 -0.55
CA HIS A 35 29.64 5.95 0.40
C HIS A 35 28.79 7.21 0.13
N ASP A 36 29.36 8.26 -0.48
CA ASP A 36 28.70 9.56 -0.66
C ASP A 36 28.39 9.91 -2.13
N TYR A 37 28.45 8.93 -3.05
CA TYR A 37 28.10 9.17 -4.45
C TYR A 37 26.71 8.64 -4.79
N PRO A 38 25.69 9.51 -4.80
CA PRO A 38 24.36 9.12 -5.20
C PRO A 38 24.28 8.80 -6.69
N SER A 39 23.44 7.80 -6.98
CA SER A 39 23.04 7.48 -8.35
C SER A 39 21.64 8.02 -8.58
N ASN A 40 21.56 8.98 -9.50
CA ASN A 40 20.31 9.61 -9.87
C ASN A 40 19.62 8.80 -10.96
N GLY A 41 18.30 8.68 -10.85
CA GLY A 41 17.48 8.05 -11.86
C GLY A 41 16.12 8.73 -11.99
N THR A 42 15.50 8.53 -13.14
CA THR A 42 14.14 9.01 -13.43
C THR A 42 13.30 7.86 -13.95
N LEU A 43 12.18 7.57 -13.28
CA LEU A 43 11.12 6.73 -13.83
C LEU A 43 10.04 7.63 -14.42
N GLN A 44 9.52 7.30 -15.60
CA GLN A 44 8.52 8.14 -16.26
C GLN A 44 7.49 7.33 -17.05
N CYS A 45 6.22 7.65 -16.79
CA CYS A 45 5.07 7.20 -17.55
C CYS A 45 4.45 8.36 -18.34
N SER A 46 3.73 8.01 -19.40
CA SER A 46 2.94 8.97 -20.18
C SER A 46 1.83 9.58 -19.32
N GLN A 47 1.31 10.73 -19.72
CA GLN A 47 0.20 11.38 -19.03
C GLN A 47 -1.01 10.44 -18.92
N GLY A 48 -1.63 10.39 -17.73
CA GLY A 48 -2.76 9.48 -17.44
C GLY A 48 -2.34 8.06 -17.04
N PHE A 49 -1.05 7.85 -16.79
CA PHE A 49 -0.50 6.60 -16.26
C PHE A 49 0.35 6.88 -15.01
N HIS A 50 0.52 5.85 -14.19
CA HIS A 50 1.38 5.89 -13.02
C HIS A 50 2.36 4.70 -13.00
N ILE A 51 3.48 4.92 -12.32
CA ILE A 51 4.55 3.96 -12.14
C ILE A 51 4.11 2.89 -11.14
N VAL A 52 4.38 1.63 -11.47
CA VAL A 52 4.33 0.50 -10.53
C VAL A 52 5.62 -0.30 -10.70
N VAL A 53 6.57 -0.12 -9.79
CA VAL A 53 7.80 -0.92 -9.75
C VAL A 53 7.42 -2.38 -9.52
N ARG A 54 7.83 -3.27 -10.42
CA ARG A 54 7.52 -4.70 -10.37
C ARG A 54 8.61 -5.48 -9.67
N LYS A 55 9.85 -5.16 -9.99
CA LYS A 55 11.04 -5.85 -9.51
C LYS A 55 12.19 -4.87 -9.48
N ALA A 56 13.08 -5.03 -8.51
CA ALA A 56 14.40 -4.47 -8.65
C ALA A 56 15.43 -5.52 -8.24
N THR A 57 16.49 -5.60 -9.03
CA THR A 57 17.54 -6.61 -8.88
C THR A 57 18.87 -5.92 -8.76
N LEU A 58 19.59 -6.23 -7.69
CA LEU A 58 21.00 -5.85 -7.55
C LEU A 58 21.89 -6.95 -8.09
N PHE A 59 22.84 -6.56 -8.93
CA PHE A 59 23.88 -7.41 -9.49
C PHE A 59 25.23 -7.07 -8.89
N HIS A 60 25.98 -8.10 -8.52
CA HIS A 60 27.31 -7.97 -7.93
C HIS A 60 28.14 -9.22 -8.20
N ASN A 61 29.25 -9.10 -8.94
CA ASN A 61 30.18 -10.22 -9.22
C ASN A 61 29.47 -11.51 -9.70
N GLY A 62 28.49 -11.37 -10.60
CA GLY A 62 27.68 -12.49 -11.11
C GLY A 62 26.55 -12.96 -10.18
N ASN A 63 26.51 -12.50 -8.93
CA ASN A 63 25.39 -12.74 -8.02
C ASN A 63 24.24 -11.75 -8.29
N ARG A 64 23.01 -12.22 -8.06
CA ARG A 64 21.79 -11.41 -8.19
C ARG A 64 20.97 -11.44 -6.89
N ASN A 65 20.46 -10.28 -6.48
CA ASN A 65 19.55 -10.15 -5.35
C ASN A 65 18.26 -9.45 -5.78
N GLU A 66 17.15 -10.20 -5.80
CA GLU A 66 15.85 -9.73 -6.30
C GLU A 66 14.99 -9.00 -5.24
N LYS A 67 15.54 -8.77 -4.04
CA LYS A 67 14.85 -8.08 -2.93
C LYS A 67 15.19 -6.58 -2.85
N ALA A 68 15.78 -6.02 -3.90
CA ALA A 68 16.17 -4.61 -3.97
C ALA A 68 14.99 -3.66 -4.30
N TRP A 69 13.77 -4.19 -4.36
CA TRP A 69 12.58 -3.47 -4.81
C TRP A 69 12.11 -2.37 -3.84
N TYR A 70 12.42 -2.49 -2.54
CA TYR A 70 11.84 -1.64 -1.50
C TYR A 70 12.15 -0.15 -1.71
N ARG A 71 13.41 0.20 -2.00
CA ARG A 71 13.80 1.60 -2.18
C ARG A 71 13.18 2.25 -3.42
N PRO A 72 13.26 1.64 -4.62
CA PRO A 72 12.58 2.16 -5.80
C PRO A 72 11.05 2.27 -5.62
N LYS A 73 10.43 1.29 -4.96
CA LYS A 73 8.98 1.33 -4.66
C LYS A 73 8.62 2.53 -3.83
N MET A 74 9.28 2.72 -2.68
CA MET A 74 8.97 3.84 -1.79
C MET A 74 9.26 5.19 -2.43
N ALA A 75 10.21 5.27 -3.37
CA ALA A 75 10.49 6.49 -4.10
C ALA A 75 9.40 6.81 -5.15
N CYS A 76 9.01 5.83 -5.96
CA CYS A 76 8.37 6.10 -7.25
C CYS A 76 7.00 5.46 -7.49
N ASP A 77 6.58 4.49 -6.69
CA ASP A 77 5.27 3.88 -6.92
C ASP A 77 4.16 4.93 -6.88
N LEU A 78 3.23 4.82 -7.84
CA LEU A 78 2.01 5.60 -7.99
C LEU A 78 2.23 7.08 -8.41
N GLU A 79 3.46 7.50 -8.67
CA GLU A 79 3.77 8.77 -9.33
C GLU A 79 3.69 8.63 -10.87
N GLN A 80 3.45 9.73 -11.60
CA GLN A 80 3.56 9.72 -13.07
C GLN A 80 5.03 9.81 -13.52
N THR A 81 5.79 10.69 -12.87
CA THR A 81 7.23 10.90 -13.06
C THR A 81 7.88 10.95 -11.67
N CYS A 82 9.02 10.29 -11.52
CA CYS A 82 9.73 10.19 -10.26
C CYS A 82 11.22 10.35 -10.50
N ASP A 83 11.76 11.49 -10.07
CA ASP A 83 13.20 11.67 -9.91
C ASP A 83 13.59 11.17 -8.53
N PHE A 84 14.65 10.37 -8.47
CA PHE A 84 15.08 9.76 -7.22
C PHE A 84 16.58 9.63 -7.15
N GLU A 85 17.05 9.54 -5.91
CA GLU A 85 18.45 9.43 -5.55
C GLU A 85 18.64 8.18 -4.69
N LEU A 86 19.44 7.23 -5.18
CA LEU A 86 19.77 6.00 -4.46
C LEU A 86 21.25 5.95 -4.14
N VAL A 87 21.54 5.55 -2.91
CA VAL A 87 22.90 5.26 -2.44
C VAL A 87 22.97 3.81 -2.00
N ARG A 88 24.16 3.24 -2.04
CA ARG A 88 24.44 1.83 -1.74
C ARG A 88 23.95 1.41 -0.36
N GLU A 89 24.12 2.27 0.63
CA GLU A 89 23.82 2.06 2.06
C GLU A 89 22.33 1.80 2.28
N GLN A 90 21.48 2.31 1.40
CA GLN A 90 20.05 2.07 1.45
C GLN A 90 19.70 0.58 1.25
N TYR A 91 20.62 -0.23 0.74
CA TYR A 91 20.52 -1.66 0.50
C TYR A 91 21.22 -2.54 1.54
N ASN A 92 21.73 -1.96 2.63
CA ASN A 92 22.41 -2.73 3.69
C ASN A 92 21.54 -3.85 4.30
N TYR A 93 20.21 -3.72 4.25
CA TYR A 93 19.26 -4.76 4.67
C TYR A 93 19.35 -6.07 3.86
N LEU A 94 20.07 -6.05 2.73
CA LEU A 94 20.33 -7.22 1.90
C LEU A 94 21.63 -7.95 2.26
N ASN A 95 22.33 -7.53 3.33
CA ASN A 95 23.59 -8.10 3.79
C ASN A 95 24.65 -8.19 2.69
N LEU A 96 24.82 -7.09 1.94
CA LEU A 96 25.75 -7.02 0.82
C LEU A 96 27.18 -6.72 1.29
N PRO A 97 28.21 -7.13 0.52
CA PRO A 97 29.60 -6.79 0.80
C PRO A 97 29.82 -5.27 0.88
N PRO A 98 30.63 -4.77 1.84
CA PRO A 98 30.72 -3.33 2.13
C PRO A 98 31.50 -2.50 1.11
N THR A 99 32.30 -3.11 0.22
CA THR A 99 33.32 -2.41 -0.57
C THR A 99 33.17 -2.56 -2.08
N VAL A 100 32.01 -3.00 -2.57
CA VAL A 100 31.86 -3.24 -4.01
C VAL A 100 30.72 -2.45 -4.64
N ALA A 101 30.95 -2.05 -5.89
CA ALA A 101 29.94 -1.43 -6.73
C ALA A 101 28.85 -2.45 -7.10
N PHE A 102 27.64 -1.95 -7.25
CA PHE A 102 26.48 -2.75 -7.63
C PHE A 102 25.82 -2.15 -8.87
N GLN A 103 25.26 -3.01 -9.70
CA GLN A 103 24.33 -2.56 -10.73
C GLN A 103 22.91 -2.85 -10.25
N LEU A 104 22.06 -1.85 -10.20
CA LEU A 104 20.64 -1.96 -9.89
C LEU A 104 19.83 -1.90 -11.18
N THR A 105 19.05 -2.94 -11.44
CA THR A 105 18.06 -2.96 -12.51
C THR A 105 16.67 -2.83 -11.92
N ILE A 106 15.92 -1.81 -12.32
CA ILE A 106 14.55 -1.54 -11.89
C ILE A 106 13.60 -1.82 -13.06
N ASN A 107 12.71 -2.78 -12.86
CA ASN A 107 11.62 -3.09 -13.79
C ASN A 107 10.33 -2.46 -13.28
N TYR A 108 9.64 -1.69 -14.11
CA TYR A 108 8.39 -1.04 -13.74
C TYR A 108 7.36 -1.05 -14.87
N ASP A 109 6.10 -1.04 -14.45
CA ASP A 109 4.94 -0.96 -15.31
C ASP A 109 4.41 0.48 -15.30
N CYS A 110 3.95 0.96 -16.45
CA CYS A 110 3.07 2.13 -16.51
C CYS A 110 1.62 1.65 -16.58
N LYS A 111 0.83 1.95 -15.55
CA LYS A 111 -0.56 1.52 -15.45
C LYS A 111 -1.49 2.69 -15.62
N GLN A 112 -2.56 2.47 -16.39
CA GLN A 112 -3.54 3.51 -16.63
C GLN A 112 -4.22 3.91 -15.34
N ASP A 113 -4.48 5.19 -15.23
CA ASP A 113 -5.26 5.77 -14.17
C ASP A 113 -6.75 5.48 -14.40
N ASP A 114 -7.25 4.40 -13.78
CA ASP A 114 -8.68 4.09 -13.82
C ASP A 114 -9.40 4.76 -12.65
N PHE A 115 -9.77 6.02 -12.84
CA PHE A 115 -10.57 6.80 -11.88
C PHE A 115 -12.06 6.72 -12.21
N GLN A 116 -12.61 5.54 -12.44
CA GLN A 116 -14.06 5.34 -12.67
C GLN A 116 -14.91 5.45 -11.40
N GLY A 117 -14.59 6.42 -10.53
CA GLY A 117 -15.38 6.74 -9.35
C GLY A 117 -15.85 8.18 -9.40
N ILE A 118 -17.15 8.39 -9.66
CA ILE A 118 -17.84 9.52 -9.01
C ILE A 118 -17.58 9.33 -7.50
N PRO A 119 -17.32 10.38 -6.69
CA PRO A 119 -17.37 10.29 -5.23
C PRO A 119 -18.81 9.97 -4.81
N ARG A 120 -19.28 8.76 -5.10
CA ARG A 120 -20.50 8.21 -4.58
C ARG A 120 -20.21 8.00 -3.11
N ARG A 121 -20.94 8.72 -2.26
CA ARG A 121 -21.27 8.21 -0.93
C ARG A 121 -21.92 6.87 -1.22
N ILE A 122 -21.18 5.77 -1.03
CA ILE A 122 -21.76 4.45 -1.22
C ILE A 122 -22.80 4.31 -0.10
N ARG A 123 -24.08 4.38 -0.47
CA ARG A 123 -25.21 4.39 0.47
C ARG A 123 -25.69 2.97 0.79
N ASP A 124 -25.39 2.02 -0.10
CA ASP A 124 -25.91 0.67 -0.07
C ASP A 124 -24.76 -0.31 0.20
N TYR A 125 -24.51 -0.54 1.49
CA TYR A 125 -23.82 -1.75 1.94
C TYR A 125 -24.85 -2.62 2.62
N GLU A 126 -24.68 -3.94 2.51
CA GLU A 126 -25.29 -4.87 3.46
C GLU A 126 -24.79 -4.49 4.86
N LYS A 127 -25.62 -3.73 5.58
CA LYS A 127 -25.35 -3.34 6.97
C LYS A 127 -25.47 -4.61 7.80
N ASN A 128 -24.36 -5.08 8.34
CA ASN A 128 -24.43 -6.11 9.37
C ASN A 128 -24.53 -5.36 10.71
N GLN A 129 -25.72 -5.36 11.32
CA GLN A 129 -25.94 -4.74 12.65
C GLN A 129 -25.43 -3.28 12.72
N ASP A 130 -25.89 -2.44 11.79
CA ASP A 130 -25.59 -0.99 11.69
C ASP A 130 -24.16 -0.59 11.34
N CYS A 131 -23.23 -1.55 11.19
CA CYS A 131 -21.89 -1.29 10.67
C CYS A 131 -21.74 -1.81 9.24
N PRO A 132 -21.21 -0.98 8.33
CA PRO A 132 -21.02 -1.39 6.94
C PRO A 132 -19.86 -2.40 6.81
N ASN A 133 -20.07 -3.43 6.00
CA ASN A 133 -19.06 -4.42 5.66
C ASN A 133 -17.88 -3.85 4.84
N ASP A 134 -16.82 -4.65 4.74
CA ASP A 134 -15.45 -4.40 4.23
C ASP A 134 -15.26 -3.50 3.00
N SER A 135 -16.29 -3.27 2.19
CA SER A 135 -16.21 -2.37 1.04
C SER A 135 -16.31 -0.87 1.40
N PHE A 136 -16.67 -0.51 2.64
CA PHE A 136 -16.78 0.89 3.11
C PHE A 136 -15.49 1.54 3.61
N LEU A 137 -14.51 0.75 4.02
CA LEU A 137 -13.35 1.19 4.80
C LEU A 137 -12.07 1.40 3.97
N GLN A 138 -12.19 1.28 2.64
CA GLN A 138 -11.08 1.19 1.69
C GLN A 138 -10.10 2.38 1.69
N LYS A 139 -10.42 3.48 2.37
CA LYS A 139 -9.52 4.64 2.49
C LYS A 139 -8.46 4.49 3.57
N HIS A 140 -8.77 3.78 4.66
CA HIS A 140 -7.87 3.70 5.82
C HIS A 140 -7.73 2.28 6.36
N VAL A 141 -8.31 1.28 5.70
CA VAL A 141 -8.19 -0.12 6.10
C VAL A 141 -7.80 -0.93 4.87
N ALA A 142 -6.79 -1.77 5.03
CA ALA A 142 -6.39 -2.74 4.02
C ALA A 142 -6.23 -4.12 4.65
N TYR A 143 -6.67 -5.13 3.92
CA TYR A 143 -6.59 -6.52 4.33
C TYR A 143 -5.44 -7.23 3.62
N PHE A 144 -4.74 -8.10 4.35
CA PHE A 144 -3.74 -9.01 3.79
C PHE A 144 -3.86 -10.39 4.45
N ASN A 145 -3.49 -11.45 3.74
CA ASN A 145 -3.67 -12.84 4.20
C ASN A 145 -2.37 -13.66 4.22
N ASP A 146 -1.21 -13.00 4.18
CA ASP A 146 0.10 -13.67 4.22
C ASP A 146 0.68 -13.66 5.65
N ASP A 147 0.83 -14.85 6.23
CA ASP A 147 1.43 -15.06 7.56
C ASP A 147 2.87 -14.52 7.65
N ARG A 148 3.62 -14.56 6.54
CA ARG A 148 5.00 -14.04 6.50
C ARG A 148 5.05 -12.52 6.62
N ILE A 149 3.94 -11.84 6.32
CA ILE A 149 3.74 -10.40 6.50
C ILE A 149 3.08 -10.10 7.84
N ALA A 150 2.63 -11.10 8.62
CA ALA A 150 2.04 -10.89 9.94
C ALA A 150 3.06 -11.00 11.10
N ILE A 151 4.19 -11.67 10.86
CA ILE A 151 5.27 -11.85 11.85
C ILE A 151 6.08 -10.57 12.09
N ASP A 152 6.82 -10.54 13.19
CA ASP A 152 7.75 -9.44 13.49
C ASP A 152 9.13 -9.73 12.90
N SER A 153 9.40 -9.20 11.70
CA SER A 153 10.70 -9.28 11.05
C SER A 153 10.92 -8.06 10.18
N GLN A 154 12.18 -7.75 9.87
CA GLN A 154 12.52 -6.61 9.02
C GLN A 154 11.88 -6.73 7.62
N ALA A 155 11.88 -7.93 7.03
CA ALA A 155 11.25 -8.18 5.74
C ALA A 155 9.73 -7.99 5.80
N ALA A 156 9.08 -8.51 6.85
CA ALA A 156 7.64 -8.32 7.04
C ALA A 156 7.27 -6.85 7.27
N ASN A 157 8.11 -6.08 7.98
CA ASN A 157 7.93 -4.64 8.17
C ASN A 157 7.99 -3.90 6.82
N MET A 158 8.98 -4.19 5.98
CA MET A 158 9.10 -3.57 4.65
C MET A 158 7.87 -3.86 3.77
N GLU A 159 7.39 -5.10 3.76
CA GLU A 159 6.17 -5.48 3.02
C GLU A 159 4.94 -4.72 3.54
N ARG A 160 4.75 -4.66 4.86
CA ARG A 160 3.66 -3.88 5.48
C ARG A 160 3.74 -2.40 5.13
N GLU A 161 4.93 -1.80 5.19
CA GLU A 161 5.13 -0.40 4.82
C GLU A 161 4.77 -0.12 3.37
N VAL A 162 5.07 -1.04 2.45
CA VAL A 162 4.73 -0.89 1.02
C VAL A 162 3.24 -1.07 0.76
N ILE A 163 2.58 -1.99 1.48
CA ILE A 163 1.12 -2.11 1.44
C ILE A 163 0.50 -0.80 1.96
N ALA A 164 0.96 -0.30 3.11
CA ALA A 164 0.47 0.93 3.72
C ALA A 164 0.67 2.14 2.80
N MET A 165 1.86 2.26 2.19
CA MET A 165 2.19 3.28 1.19
C MET A 165 1.23 3.21 0.01
N SER A 166 1.01 2.02 -0.54
CA SER A 166 0.16 1.83 -1.71
C SER A 166 -1.27 2.31 -1.46
N VAL A 167 -1.82 1.99 -0.27
CA VAL A 167 -3.16 2.44 0.13
C VAL A 167 -3.21 3.96 0.24
N CYS A 168 -2.29 4.56 1.02
CA CYS A 168 -2.28 6.02 1.25
C CYS A 168 -2.06 6.80 -0.05
N ALA A 169 -1.19 6.31 -0.92
CA ALA A 169 -0.91 6.93 -2.21
C ALA A 169 -2.13 6.88 -3.15
N GLN A 170 -2.87 5.77 -3.19
CA GLN A 170 -4.12 5.73 -3.97
C GLN A 170 -5.16 6.71 -3.44
N VAL A 171 -5.31 6.84 -2.12
CA VAL A 171 -6.22 7.82 -1.52
C VAL A 171 -5.77 9.25 -1.83
N LYS A 172 -4.47 9.54 -1.75
CA LYS A 172 -3.90 10.84 -2.15
C LYS A 172 -4.27 11.16 -3.60
N ARG A 173 -4.02 10.23 -4.53
CA ARG A 173 -4.30 10.41 -5.97
C ARG A 173 -5.78 10.62 -6.26
N PHE A 174 -6.66 9.86 -5.60
CA PHE A 174 -8.10 10.05 -5.70
C PHE A 174 -8.51 11.47 -5.27
N ARG A 175 -7.89 12.02 -4.21
CA ARG A 175 -8.20 13.35 -3.69
C ARG A 175 -7.61 14.48 -4.51
N ASP A 176 -6.39 14.35 -5.01
CA ASP A 176 -5.75 15.33 -5.89
C ASP A 176 -6.62 15.56 -7.15
N ARG A 177 -7.29 14.52 -7.63
CA ARG A 177 -8.25 14.59 -8.76
C ARG A 177 -9.65 15.08 -8.36
N ASN A 178 -9.99 15.07 -7.07
CA ASN A 178 -11.28 15.50 -6.53
C ASN A 178 -11.12 16.58 -5.44
N PRO A 179 -10.70 17.81 -5.79
CA PRO A 179 -10.36 18.85 -4.80
C PRO A 179 -11.54 19.34 -3.97
N ARG A 180 -12.78 19.04 -4.37
CA ARG A 180 -14.02 19.39 -3.64
C ARG A 180 -14.34 18.43 -2.49
N THR A 181 -13.56 17.37 -2.29
CA THR A 181 -13.81 16.36 -1.24
C THR A 181 -13.46 16.92 0.15
N PRO A 182 -14.28 16.70 1.20
CA PRO A 182 -14.00 17.20 2.56
C PRO A 182 -12.61 16.80 3.06
N LYS A 183 -11.90 17.72 3.72
CA LYS A 183 -10.58 17.46 4.33
C LYS A 183 -10.70 16.31 5.33
N ASP A 184 -9.92 15.25 5.12
CA ASP A 184 -9.82 14.13 6.04
C ASP A 184 -8.53 14.29 6.85
N PRO A 185 -8.60 14.52 8.16
CA PRO A 185 -7.42 14.68 9.00
C PRO A 185 -6.59 13.40 9.10
N TYR A 186 -7.15 12.24 8.75
CA TYR A 186 -6.50 10.93 8.82
C TYR A 186 -6.08 10.38 7.46
N LEU A 187 -5.97 11.24 6.43
CA LEU A 187 -5.59 10.86 5.08
C LEU A 187 -4.30 10.00 4.99
N ASN A 188 -3.41 10.19 5.94
CA ASN A 188 -2.11 9.54 6.00
C ASN A 188 -2.11 8.30 6.90
N THR A 189 -3.25 7.92 7.48
CA THR A 189 -3.37 6.83 8.43
C THR A 189 -4.01 5.61 7.75
N VAL A 190 -3.39 4.45 7.92
CA VAL A 190 -3.94 3.19 7.43
C VAL A 190 -3.78 2.08 8.48
N PHE A 191 -4.82 1.27 8.61
CA PHE A 191 -4.86 0.06 9.41
C PHE A 191 -4.74 -1.14 8.47
N LEU A 192 -3.68 -1.92 8.63
CA LEU A 192 -3.51 -3.19 7.96
C LEU A 192 -4.07 -4.28 8.87
N ILE A 193 -5.02 -5.06 8.39
CA ILE A 193 -5.66 -6.15 9.13
C ILE A 193 -5.26 -7.46 8.48
N HIS A 194 -4.60 -8.33 9.25
CA HIS A 194 -4.29 -9.67 8.79
C HIS A 194 -5.57 -10.53 8.81
N GLU A 195 -6.13 -10.85 7.64
CA GLU A 195 -7.38 -11.58 7.46
C GLU A 195 -7.21 -12.89 6.69
N LYS A 196 -7.60 -14.00 7.32
CA LYS A 196 -7.61 -15.34 6.71
C LYS A 196 -9.01 -15.79 6.32
N ASN A 197 -10.04 -15.23 6.93
CA ASN A 197 -11.43 -15.59 6.70
C ASN A 197 -12.26 -14.33 6.45
N THR A 198 -12.64 -14.11 5.19
CA THR A 198 -13.45 -12.95 4.77
C THR A 198 -14.85 -12.91 5.38
N LEU A 199 -15.27 -13.97 6.08
CA LEU A 199 -16.54 -14.02 6.82
C LEU A 199 -16.43 -13.45 8.24
N ASN A 200 -15.23 -13.14 8.72
CA ASN A 200 -15.04 -12.58 10.06
C ASN A 200 -15.55 -11.14 10.13
N LYS A 201 -16.36 -10.84 11.14
CA LYS A 201 -16.81 -9.47 11.42
C LYS A 201 -15.65 -8.66 11.99
N ASN A 202 -15.08 -7.77 11.19
CA ASN A 202 -13.96 -6.93 11.61
C ASN A 202 -14.39 -5.66 12.36
N PHE A 203 -15.66 -5.27 12.22
CA PHE A 203 -16.19 -4.04 12.80
C PHE A 203 -17.51 -4.29 13.52
N GLU A 204 -17.71 -3.56 14.61
CA GLU A 204 -18.90 -3.56 15.44
C GLU A 204 -19.30 -2.13 15.82
N PRO A 205 -20.57 -1.87 16.19
CA PRO A 205 -20.97 -0.58 16.72
C PRO A 205 -20.12 -0.20 17.94
N SER A 206 -19.67 1.05 18.02
CA SER A 206 -18.90 1.48 19.18
C SER A 206 -19.79 1.49 20.43
N PRO A 207 -19.37 0.86 21.54
CA PRO A 207 -20.20 0.75 22.76
C PRO A 207 -20.59 2.10 23.39
N ARG A 208 -19.81 3.16 23.12
CA ARG A 208 -19.97 4.48 23.73
C ARG A 208 -20.34 5.59 22.74
N GLU A 209 -20.36 5.27 21.44
CA GLU A 209 -20.53 6.24 20.37
C GLU A 209 -21.49 5.69 19.32
N ASN A 210 -22.78 6.03 19.46
CA ASN A 210 -23.87 5.44 18.68
C ASN A 210 -23.76 5.69 17.17
N THR A 211 -22.97 6.68 16.74
CA THR A 211 -22.72 7.03 15.34
C THR A 211 -21.44 6.40 14.78
N LYS A 212 -20.72 5.60 15.57
CA LYS A 212 -19.42 5.03 15.21
C LYS A 212 -19.45 3.52 15.10
N CYS A 213 -18.59 3.01 14.24
CA CYS A 213 -18.18 1.62 14.17
C CYS A 213 -16.72 1.53 14.57
N GLN A 214 -16.32 0.47 15.23
CA GLN A 214 -14.98 0.27 15.73
C GLN A 214 -14.49 -1.15 15.43
N LEU A 215 -13.17 -1.36 15.40
CA LEU A 215 -12.62 -2.72 15.30
C LEU A 215 -13.12 -3.60 16.44
N THR A 216 -13.49 -4.84 16.11
CA THR A 216 -13.71 -5.87 17.13
C THR A 216 -12.39 -6.19 17.84
N ASN A 217 -12.44 -6.69 19.07
CA ASN A 217 -11.23 -7.11 19.80
C ASN A 217 -10.41 -8.17 19.02
N GLU A 218 -11.08 -9.04 18.26
CA GLU A 218 -10.44 -10.03 17.40
C GLU A 218 -9.70 -9.37 16.22
N ALA A 219 -10.33 -8.41 15.54
CA ALA A 219 -9.69 -7.64 14.47
C ALA A 219 -8.55 -6.76 14.99
N LEU A 220 -8.71 -6.18 16.17
CA LEU A 220 -7.68 -5.40 16.84
C LEU A 220 -6.42 -6.25 17.07
N ALA A 221 -6.55 -7.48 17.58
CA ALA A 221 -5.44 -8.38 17.87
C ALA A 221 -4.55 -8.75 16.65
N ARG A 222 -5.02 -8.45 15.44
CA ARG A 222 -4.33 -8.72 14.17
C ARG A 222 -4.16 -7.48 13.30
N SER A 223 -4.28 -6.29 13.90
CA SER A 223 -4.14 -5.00 13.23
C SER A 223 -2.78 -4.34 13.44
N PHE A 224 -2.34 -3.61 12.41
CA PHE A 224 -1.15 -2.76 12.41
C PHE A 224 -1.53 -1.39 11.89
N LYS A 225 -1.25 -0.33 12.65
CA LYS A 225 -1.52 1.03 12.21
C LYS A 225 -0.24 1.68 11.70
N TYR A 226 -0.34 2.29 10.54
CA TYR A 226 0.73 3.03 9.90
C TYR A 226 0.32 4.48 9.65
N GLU A 227 1.31 5.36 9.75
CA GLU A 227 1.25 6.72 9.22
C GLU A 227 2.21 6.87 8.06
N CYS A 228 1.66 7.12 6.87
CA CYS A 228 2.39 7.28 5.63
C CYS A 228 2.38 8.73 5.14
N ARG A 229 3.55 9.29 4.84
CA ARG A 229 3.67 10.63 4.27
C ARG A 229 4.55 10.58 3.03
N ARG A 230 4.13 11.32 2.00
CA ARG A 230 4.97 11.60 0.83
C ARG A 230 5.83 12.83 1.14
N GLY A 231 7.13 12.62 1.34
CA GLY A 231 8.10 13.71 1.36
C GLY A 231 8.44 14.16 -0.06
N THR A 232 9.50 14.95 -0.22
CA THR A 232 9.95 15.43 -1.54
C THR A 232 10.39 14.28 -2.44
N ASN A 233 11.14 13.31 -1.91
CA ASN A 233 11.82 12.30 -2.74
C ASN A 233 11.29 10.87 -2.56
N LYS A 234 10.53 10.60 -1.49
CA LYS A 234 9.98 9.26 -1.21
C LYS A 234 8.77 9.30 -0.27
N TRP A 235 8.03 8.20 -0.26
CA TRP A 235 7.14 7.83 0.81
C TRP A 235 7.92 7.39 2.06
N THR A 236 7.35 7.67 3.22
CA THR A 236 7.80 7.14 4.50
C THR A 236 6.57 6.68 5.26
N CYS A 237 6.53 5.40 5.63
CA CYS A 237 5.45 4.79 6.39
C CYS A 237 6.01 4.28 7.70
N ASN A 238 5.54 4.85 8.81
CA ASN A 238 5.98 4.45 10.14
C ASN A 238 4.84 3.70 10.83
N MET A 239 5.14 2.55 11.42
CA MET A 239 4.17 1.85 12.26
C MET A 239 3.95 2.67 13.52
N SER A 240 2.76 3.25 13.68
CA SER A 240 2.40 4.05 14.85
C SER A 240 1.94 3.18 16.01
N SER A 241 1.33 2.03 15.73
CA SER A 241 0.89 1.09 16.76
C SER A 241 0.59 -0.30 16.18
N ARG A 242 0.50 -1.29 17.08
CA ARG A 242 0.16 -2.68 16.78
C ARG A 242 -0.79 -3.19 17.86
N ARG A 243 -1.96 -3.68 17.46
CA ARG A 243 -2.96 -4.31 18.35
C ARG A 243 -3.55 -3.43 19.47
N THR A 244 -3.34 -2.14 19.44
CA THR A 244 -3.78 -1.23 20.51
C THR A 244 -4.75 -0.16 20.01
N ASP A 245 -4.53 0.37 18.80
CA ASP A 245 -5.39 1.42 18.27
C ASP A 245 -6.64 0.83 17.62
N VAL A 246 -7.78 1.20 18.18
CA VAL A 246 -9.09 0.85 17.64
C VAL A 246 -9.39 1.80 16.49
N ALA A 247 -9.38 1.29 15.25
CA ALA A 247 -9.88 2.04 14.10
C ALA A 247 -11.38 2.31 14.33
N LYS A 248 -11.74 3.59 14.50
CA LYS A 248 -13.11 4.05 14.70
C LYS A 248 -13.53 4.87 13.50
N HIS A 249 -14.71 4.55 12.97
CA HIS A 249 -15.24 5.15 11.76
C HIS A 249 -16.67 5.63 11.97
N ASP A 250 -17.01 6.77 11.38
CA ASP A 250 -18.40 7.21 11.30
C ASP A 250 -19.25 6.26 10.46
N LYS A 251 -20.37 5.79 11.03
CA LYS A 251 -21.38 4.95 10.36
C LYS A 251 -21.86 5.53 9.02
N ASN A 252 -21.90 6.85 8.91
CA ASN A 252 -22.53 7.56 7.80
C ASN A 252 -21.58 7.94 6.65
N ASN A 253 -20.27 7.97 6.90
CA ASN A 253 -19.31 8.52 5.93
C ASN A 253 -17.96 7.76 5.86
N SER A 254 -17.72 6.81 6.78
CA SER A 254 -16.51 5.98 6.90
C SER A 254 -15.20 6.70 7.19
N HIS A 255 -15.24 8.00 7.46
CA HIS A 255 -14.10 8.75 7.94
C HIS A 255 -13.66 8.22 9.30
N LEU A 256 -12.34 8.12 9.47
CA LEU A 256 -11.75 7.86 10.77
C LEU A 256 -12.09 9.02 11.71
N GLY A 257 -12.36 8.72 12.99
CA GLY A 257 -12.53 9.70 14.06
C GLY A 257 -13.38 9.23 15.21
#